data_AF-A0A7S2G562-F1
#
_entry.id   AF-A0A7S2G562-F1
#
_cell.length_a   1.000
_cell.length_b   1.000
_cell.length_c   1.000
_cell.angle_alpha   90.00
_cell.angle_beta   90.00
_cell.angle_gamma   90.00
#
_symmetry.space_group_name_H-M   'P 1'
#
loop_
_entity.id
_entity.type
_entity.pdbx_description
1 polymer ?
#
loop_
_entity_poly.entity_id
_entity_poly.type
_entity_poly.pdbx_seq_one_letter_code
_entity_poly.pdbx_strand_id
1 'polypeptide(L)'
;GLVYKHYGREVLQAVAEVNGWGSLEGPRLEAVYYKLYKEMIEGLDAIDNGIEVADEKRYSEGTGLSKRVARMNPRWCDPKEGKEGEDAKFELASTATGTEFTEQLDMLINSWLAARDFVEAALKVRLEVDASGEVIQ
;
A
#
# COMPACT_ATOMS: atom_id res chain seq x y z
N GLY A 1 11.67 2.30 0.85
CA GLY A 1 11.07 3.42 1.62
C GLY A 1 11.35 4.81 1.07
N LEU A 2 12.58 5.13 0.63
CA LEU A 2 12.97 6.52 0.29
C LEU A 2 12.15 7.15 -0.85
N VAL A 3 11.87 6.42 -1.92
CA VAL A 3 11.03 6.93 -3.02
C VAL A 3 9.66 7.36 -2.50
N TYR A 4 9.03 6.53 -1.67
CA TYR A 4 7.73 6.84 -1.06
C TYR A 4 7.81 8.04 -0.10
N LYS A 5 8.90 8.17 0.68
CA LYS A 5 9.13 9.31 1.56
C LYS A 5 9.12 10.64 0.81
N HIS A 6 9.72 10.68 -0.38
CA HIS A 6 9.91 11.90 -1.15
C HIS A 6 8.81 12.19 -2.17
N TYR A 7 8.23 11.15 -2.77
CA TYR A 7 7.27 11.27 -3.87
C TYR A 7 5.93 10.60 -3.59
N GLY A 8 5.75 10.00 -2.42
CA GLY A 8 4.55 9.23 -2.11
C GLY A 8 3.30 10.08 -2.23
N ARG A 9 3.31 11.32 -1.72
CA ARG A 9 2.15 12.21 -1.76
C ARG A 9 1.71 12.52 -3.19
N GLU A 10 2.67 12.91 -4.03
CA GLU A 10 2.47 13.22 -5.43
C GLU A 10 1.97 12.00 -6.21
N VAL A 11 2.53 10.82 -5.93
CA VAL A 11 2.08 9.56 -6.53
C VAL A 11 0.65 9.23 -6.12
N LEU A 12 0.29 9.35 -4.84
CA LEU A 12 -1.07 9.08 -4.37
C LEU A 12 -2.09 10.00 -5.04
N GLN A 13 -1.77 11.28 -5.17
CA GLN A 13 -2.61 12.26 -5.86
C GLN A 13 -2.77 11.93 -7.34
N ALA A 14 -1.67 11.65 -8.04
CA ALA A 14 -1.69 11.32 -9.45
C ALA A 14 -2.48 10.03 -9.73
N VAL A 15 -2.31 8.99 -8.89
CA VAL A 15 -3.06 7.74 -9.04
C VAL A 15 -4.55 7.96 -8.77
N ALA A 16 -4.91 8.74 -7.74
CA ALA A 16 -6.30 9.08 -7.47
C ALA A 16 -6.95 9.87 -8.62
N GLU A 17 -6.22 10.81 -9.21
CA GLU A 17 -6.67 11.59 -10.36
C GLU A 17 -6.90 10.71 -11.60
N VAL A 18 -5.91 9.90 -11.98
CA VAL A 18 -5.99 9.01 -13.16
C VAL A 18 -7.13 7.98 -13.04
N ASN A 19 -7.43 7.53 -11.83
CA ASN A 19 -8.51 6.59 -11.56
C ASN A 19 -9.87 7.25 -11.26
N GLY A 20 -9.94 8.59 -11.21
CA GLY A 20 -11.20 9.31 -10.98
C GLY A 20 -11.75 9.17 -9.55
N TRP A 21 -10.89 8.96 -8.54
CA TRP A 21 -11.29 8.81 -7.13
C TRP A 21 -11.49 10.15 -6.39
N GLY A 22 -11.37 11.27 -7.11
CA GLY A 22 -11.49 12.62 -6.58
C GLY A 22 -10.16 13.18 -6.05
N SER A 23 -10.19 14.44 -5.63
CA SER A 23 -9.00 15.10 -5.07
C SER A 23 -8.65 14.53 -3.69
N LEU A 24 -7.39 14.11 -3.55
CA LEU A 24 -6.81 13.63 -2.31
C LEU A 24 -5.83 14.69 -1.77
N GLU A 25 -6.29 15.51 -0.83
CA GLU A 25 -5.53 16.64 -0.30
C GLU A 25 -5.63 16.77 1.22
N GLY A 26 -4.72 17.57 1.79
CA GLY A 26 -4.76 17.96 3.19
C GLY A 26 -4.81 16.76 4.16
N PRO A 27 -5.68 16.78 5.18
CA PRO A 27 -5.77 15.71 6.17
C PRO A 27 -6.11 14.33 5.59
N ARG A 28 -6.87 14.28 4.49
CA ARG A 28 -7.24 13.03 3.82
C ARG A 28 -6.02 12.40 3.14
N LEU A 29 -5.20 13.20 2.46
CA LEU A 29 -3.94 12.76 1.87
C LEU A 29 -2.98 12.21 2.93
N GLU A 30 -2.78 12.95 4.03
CA GLU A 30 -1.91 12.50 5.11
C GLU A 30 -2.41 11.19 5.74
N ALA A 31 -3.72 11.07 5.97
CA ALA A 31 -4.32 9.85 6.50
C ALA A 31 -4.03 8.64 5.62
N VAL A 32 -4.23 8.76 4.30
CA VAL A 32 -3.95 7.67 3.34
C VAL A 32 -2.45 7.40 3.24
N TYR A 33 -1.62 8.45 3.21
CA TYR A 33 -0.16 8.34 3.14
C TYR A 33 0.41 7.52 4.32
N TYR A 34 0.04 7.84 5.56
CA TYR A 34 0.53 7.08 6.72
C TYR A 34 -0.05 5.67 6.76
N LYS A 35 -1.31 5.50 6.36
CA LYS A 35 -1.99 4.20 6.37
C LYS A 35 -1.38 3.24 5.35
N LEU A 36 -1.17 3.69 4.11
CA LEU A 36 -0.52 2.89 3.07
C LEU A 36 0.94 2.59 3.42
N TYR A 37 1.65 3.55 4.04
CA TYR A 37 2.99 3.26 4.55
C TYR A 37 2.97 2.09 5.52
N LYS A 38 2.10 2.16 6.53
CA LYS A 38 1.99 1.13 7.57
C LYS A 38 1.56 -0.23 7.02
N GLU A 39 0.62 -0.26 6.07
CA GLU A 39 0.05 -1.53 5.59
C GLU A 39 0.88 -2.19 4.48
N MET A 40 1.65 -1.41 3.72
CA MET A 40 2.37 -1.89 2.54
C MET A 40 3.87 -1.58 2.59
N ILE A 41 4.20 -0.29 2.68
CA ILE A 41 5.56 0.20 2.39
C ILE A 41 6.54 -0.19 3.51
N GLU A 42 6.09 -0.17 4.77
CA GLU A 42 6.90 -0.57 5.93
C GLU A 42 7.39 -2.01 5.81
N GLY A 43 6.51 -2.93 5.44
CA GLY A 43 6.88 -4.33 5.23
C GLY A 43 7.88 -4.51 4.08
N LEU A 44 7.71 -3.77 2.99
CA LEU A 44 8.65 -3.79 1.86
C LEU A 44 10.03 -3.23 2.25
N ASP A 45 10.06 -2.13 3.01
CA ASP A 45 11.29 -1.50 3.50
C ASP A 45 12.03 -2.39 4.49
N ALA A 46 11.30 -3.06 5.38
CA ALA A 46 11.87 -4.05 6.30
C ALA A 46 12.52 -5.21 5.55
N ILE A 47 11.84 -5.77 4.55
CA ILE A 47 12.37 -6.87 3.72
C ILE A 47 13.64 -6.42 2.97
N ASP A 48 13.64 -5.21 2.40
CA ASP A 48 14.80 -4.65 1.69
C ASP A 48 16.02 -4.48 2.62
N ASN A 49 15.77 -4.12 3.88
CA ASN A 49 16.80 -4.01 4.92
C ASN A 49 17.15 -5.35 5.60
N GLY A 50 16.58 -6.48 5.16
CA GLY A 50 16.83 -7.79 5.76
C GLY A 50 16.28 -7.97 7.17
N ILE A 51 15.30 -7.15 7.56
CA ILE A 51 14.63 -7.21 8.86
C ILE A 51 13.48 -8.22 8.77
N GLU A 52 13.45 -9.14 9.73
CA GLU A 52 12.43 -10.16 9.82
C GLU A 52 11.21 -9.70 10.61
N VAL A 53 10.04 -10.25 10.25
CA VAL A 53 8.75 -9.90 10.91
C VAL A 53 8.71 -10.29 12.40
N ALA A 54 9.52 -11.25 12.82
CA ALA A 54 9.64 -11.72 14.19
C ALA A 54 10.98 -12.46 14.38
N ASP A 55 11.48 -12.47 15.62
CA ASP A 55 12.72 -13.16 16.01
C ASP A 55 12.61 -14.69 15.83
N GLU A 56 11.47 -15.28 16.23
CA GLU A 56 11.18 -16.71 16.07
C GLU A 56 9.98 -16.92 15.14
N LYS A 57 10.24 -17.40 13.92
CA LYS A 57 9.20 -17.69 12.93
C LYS A 57 8.68 -19.12 13.07
N ARG A 58 7.37 -19.27 13.24
CA ARG A 58 6.70 -20.57 13.23
C ARG A 58 6.47 -21.14 11.82
N TYR A 59 6.44 -20.27 10.82
CA TYR A 59 6.31 -20.63 9.41
C TYR A 59 6.97 -19.58 8.53
N SER A 60 7.21 -19.92 7.26
CA SER A 60 7.67 -18.99 6.23
C SER A 60 6.54 -18.68 5.27
N GLU A 61 6.28 -17.41 5.02
CA GLU A 61 5.33 -16.96 4.00
C GLU A 61 6.04 -16.80 2.64
N GLY A 62 5.43 -17.38 1.59
CA GLY A 62 5.99 -17.44 0.24
C GLY A 62 5.19 -16.70 -0.83
N THR A 63 4.03 -16.14 -0.47
CA THR A 63 3.05 -15.57 -1.40
C THR A 63 3.14 -14.05 -1.53
N GLY A 64 3.84 -13.36 -0.61
CA GLY A 64 3.96 -11.90 -0.60
C GLY A 64 4.62 -11.30 -1.85
N LEU A 65 4.40 -9.99 -2.05
CA LEU A 65 4.82 -9.24 -3.24
C LEU A 65 6.30 -9.44 -3.58
N SER A 66 7.22 -9.27 -2.61
CA SER A 66 8.66 -9.44 -2.85
C SER A 66 9.02 -10.84 -3.35
N LYS A 67 8.32 -11.88 -2.88
CA LYS A 67 8.50 -13.27 -3.34
C LYS A 67 7.91 -13.48 -4.73
N ARG A 68 6.77 -12.85 -5.05
CA ARG A 68 6.19 -12.87 -6.41
C ARG A 68 7.12 -12.23 -7.42
N VAL A 69 7.65 -11.04 -7.12
CA VAL A 69 8.63 -10.33 -7.96
C VAL A 69 9.89 -11.16 -8.14
N ALA A 70 10.42 -11.76 -7.07
CA ALA A 70 11.61 -12.62 -7.18
C ALA A 70 11.41 -13.81 -8.14
N ARG A 71 10.19 -14.37 -8.23
CA ARG A 71 9.87 -15.46 -9.17
C ARG A 71 9.76 -15.01 -10.63
N MET A 72 9.64 -13.71 -10.89
CA MET A 72 9.60 -13.15 -12.25
C MET A 72 10.99 -12.97 -12.85
N ASN A 73 12.05 -13.02 -12.02
CA ASN A 73 13.42 -12.99 -12.51
C ASN A 73 13.77 -14.24 -13.33
N PRO A 74 14.74 -14.15 -14.28
CA PRO A 74 15.29 -15.32 -14.95
C PRO A 74 15.78 -16.36 -13.94
N ARG A 75 15.52 -17.64 -14.23
CA ARG A 75 16.11 -18.73 -13.46
C ARG A 75 17.58 -18.87 -13.86
N TRP A 76 18.40 -19.34 -12.94
CA TRP A 76 19.82 -19.60 -13.21
C TRP A 76 20.03 -20.60 -14.36
N CYS A 77 19.05 -21.48 -14.62
CA CYS A 77 19.09 -22.49 -15.66
C CYS A 77 18.46 -22.05 -17.00
N ASP A 78 17.87 -20.86 -17.06
CA ASP A 78 17.27 -20.37 -18.30
C ASP A 78 18.38 -19.96 -19.28
N PRO A 79 18.14 -20.08 -20.60
CA PRO A 79 19.00 -19.46 -21.59
C PRO A 79 19.15 -17.96 -21.31
N LYS A 80 20.33 -17.38 -21.59
CA LYS A 80 20.52 -15.94 -21.46
C LYS A 80 19.72 -15.22 -22.54
N GLU A 81 18.68 -14.50 -22.14
CA GLU A 81 17.77 -13.79 -23.05
C GLU A 81 18.27 -12.38 -23.43
N GLY A 82 19.42 -11.96 -22.89
CA GLY A 82 19.98 -10.63 -23.10
C GLY A 82 19.05 -9.52 -22.56
N LYS A 83 19.31 -8.28 -22.98
CA LYS A 83 18.61 -7.10 -22.44
C LYS A 83 17.10 -7.14 -22.69
N GLU A 84 16.66 -7.55 -23.88
CA GLU A 84 15.23 -7.54 -24.23
C GLU A 84 14.41 -8.49 -23.35
N GLY A 85 14.94 -9.66 -23.01
CA GLY A 85 14.28 -10.58 -22.08
C GLY A 85 14.28 -10.09 -20.64
N GLU A 86 15.35 -9.41 -20.21
CA GLU A 86 15.41 -8.76 -18.89
C GLU A 86 14.39 -7.62 -18.78
N ASP A 87 14.30 -6.76 -19.80
CA ASP A 87 13.32 -5.66 -19.87
C ASP A 87 11.89 -6.22 -19.84
N ALA A 88 11.59 -7.30 -20.59
CA ALA A 88 10.27 -7.92 -20.58
C ALA A 88 9.87 -8.48 -19.18
N LYS A 89 10.82 -9.05 -18.44
CA LYS A 89 10.58 -9.53 -17.07
C LYS A 89 10.44 -8.37 -16.08
N PHE A 90 11.18 -7.29 -16.29
CA PHE A 90 11.02 -6.06 -15.52
C PHE A 90 9.60 -5.49 -15.69
N GLU A 91 9.09 -5.40 -16.92
CA GLU A 91 7.72 -4.91 -17.17
C GLU A 91 6.65 -5.78 -16.52
N LEU A 92 6.85 -7.10 -16.50
CA LEU A 92 5.97 -8.03 -15.79
C LEU A 92 5.97 -7.76 -14.28
N ALA A 93 7.15 -7.58 -13.69
CA ALA A 93 7.29 -7.25 -12.28
C ALA A 93 6.69 -5.87 -11.94
N SER A 94 6.97 -4.87 -12.78
CA SER A 94 6.45 -3.51 -12.66
C SER A 94 4.92 -3.51 -12.66
N THR A 95 4.31 -4.20 -13.63
CA THR A 95 2.85 -4.36 -13.71
C THR A 95 2.29 -5.01 -12.44
N ALA A 96 2.87 -6.11 -11.97
CA ALA A 96 2.39 -6.79 -10.77
C ALA A 96 2.51 -5.92 -9.50
N THR A 97 3.59 -5.16 -9.36
CA THR A 97 3.75 -4.22 -8.23
C THR A 97 2.79 -3.04 -8.32
N GLY A 98 2.57 -2.52 -9.53
CA GLY A 98 1.63 -1.42 -9.77
C GLY A 98 0.19 -1.82 -9.50
N THR A 99 -0.22 -3.03 -9.88
CA THR A 99 -1.55 -3.57 -9.56
C THR A 99 -1.75 -3.67 -8.04
N GLU A 100 -0.82 -4.31 -7.33
CA GLU A 100 -0.92 -4.45 -5.87
C GLU A 100 -1.01 -3.09 -5.16
N PHE A 101 -0.17 -2.13 -5.57
CA PHE A 101 -0.19 -0.78 -5.03
C PHE A 101 -1.54 -0.07 -5.27
N THR A 102 -2.04 -0.15 -6.50
CA THR A 102 -3.28 0.53 -6.90
C THR A 102 -4.50 -0.10 -6.22
N GLU A 103 -4.56 -1.43 -6.09
CA GLU A 103 -5.65 -2.13 -5.39
C GLU A 103 -5.67 -1.80 -3.90
N GLN A 104 -4.52 -1.76 -3.24
CA GLN A 104 -4.46 -1.35 -1.83
C GLN A 104 -4.86 0.12 -1.65
N LEU A 105 -4.41 0.99 -2.55
CA LEU A 105 -4.78 2.40 -2.51
C LEU A 105 -6.29 2.62 -2.77
N ASP A 106 -6.87 1.89 -3.72
CA ASP A 106 -8.31 1.88 -3.99
C ASP A 106 -9.10 1.52 -2.73
N MET A 107 -8.72 0.42 -2.05
CA MET A 107 -9.33 0.02 -0.79
C MET A 107 -9.22 1.12 0.27
N LEU A 108 -8.06 1.77 0.36
CA LEU A 108 -7.86 2.84 1.34
C LEU A 108 -8.72 4.08 1.06
N ILE A 109 -8.81 4.53 -0.19
CA ILE A 109 -9.55 5.74 -0.55
C ILE A 109 -11.06 5.48 -0.59
N ASN A 110 -11.47 4.43 -1.29
CA ASN A 110 -12.87 4.18 -1.61
C ASN A 110 -13.61 3.34 -0.57
N SER A 111 -12.90 2.70 0.37
CA SER A 111 -13.51 1.99 1.49
C SER A 111 -13.11 2.57 2.84
N TRP A 112 -11.82 2.50 3.20
CA TRP A 112 -11.38 2.86 4.56
C TRP A 112 -11.58 4.34 4.88
N LEU A 113 -11.19 5.24 3.97
CA LEU A 113 -11.30 6.68 4.17
C LEU A 113 -12.77 7.13 4.17
N ALA A 114 -13.60 6.55 3.30
CA ALA A 114 -15.04 6.78 3.32
C ALA A 114 -15.68 6.35 4.65
N ALA A 115 -15.32 5.17 5.18
CA ALA A 115 -15.78 4.71 6.49
C ALA A 115 -15.30 5.63 7.62
N ARG A 116 -14.05 6.11 7.54
CA ARG A 116 -13.47 7.03 8.51
C ARG A 116 -14.27 8.32 8.63
N ASP A 117 -14.75 8.89 7.53
CA ASP A 117 -15.55 10.12 7.54
C ASP A 117 -16.84 9.95 8.36
N PHE A 118 -17.52 8.81 8.23
CA PHE A 118 -18.70 8.48 9.03
C PHE A 118 -18.38 8.34 10.52
N VAL A 119 -17.30 7.60 10.85
CA VAL A 119 -16.88 7.41 12.25
C VAL A 119 -16.47 8.73 12.88
N GLU A 120 -15.74 9.59 12.16
CA GLU A 120 -15.35 10.90 12.65
C GLU A 120 -16.56 11.80 12.92
N ALA A 121 -17.57 11.78 12.04
CA ALA A 121 -18.82 12.50 12.24
C ALA A 121 -19.57 12.00 13.49
N ALA A 122 -19.75 10.69 13.63
CA ALA A 122 -20.40 10.07 14.78
C ALA A 122 -19.67 10.39 16.10
N LEU A 123 -18.33 10.36 16.09
CA LEU A 123 -17.53 10.71 17.26
C LEU A 123 -17.69 12.17 17.67
N LYS A 124 -17.91 13.10 16.74
CA LYS A 124 -18.09 14.53 17.08
C LYS A 124 -19.38 14.78 17.85
N VAL A 125 -20.46 14.07 17.53
CA VAL A 125 -21.78 14.24 18.14
C VAL A 125 -22.06 13.27 19.30
N ARG A 126 -21.11 12.38 19.63
CA ARG A 126 -21.34 11.30 20.61
C ARG A 126 -21.85 11.76 21.98
N LEU A 127 -21.44 12.93 22.45
CA LEU A 127 -21.88 13.47 23.74
C LEU A 127 -23.33 14.00 23.71
N GLU A 128 -23.86 14.29 22.53
CA GLU A 128 -25.27 14.63 22.32
C GLU A 128 -26.15 13.36 22.32
N VAL A 129 -25.58 12.22 21.91
CA VAL A 129 -26.24 10.91 21.90
C VAL A 129 -26.24 10.29 23.30
N ASP A 130 -25.10 10.30 23.97
CA ASP A 130 -24.93 9.76 25.31
C ASP A 130 -23.91 10.58 26.11
N ALA A 131 -24.27 10.97 27.32
CA ALA A 131 -23.45 11.86 28.14
C ALA A 131 -22.09 11.24 28.55
N SER A 132 -21.96 9.91 28.56
CA SER A 132 -20.68 9.24 28.78
C SER A 132 -19.80 9.25 27.52
N GLY A 133 -20.41 9.36 26.34
CA GLY A 133 -19.76 9.32 25.03
C GLY A 133 -19.33 7.93 24.59
N GLU A 134 -19.77 6.87 25.29
CA GLU A 134 -19.49 5.47 24.94
C GLU A 134 -20.40 4.94 23.82
N VAL A 135 -21.53 5.60 23.57
CA VAL A 135 -22.46 5.25 22.49
C VAL A 135 -22.36 6.29 21.38
N ILE A 136 -22.27 5.83 20.13
CA ILE A 136 -22.23 6.65 18.92
C ILE A 136 -23.36 6.23 17.96
N GLN A 137 -23.84 7.17 17.14
CA GLN A 137 -24.85 6.96 16.11
C GLN A 137 -24.39 7.51 14.77
#